data_AF-A0ABD1CRM1-F1
#
_entry.id   AF-A0ABD1CRM1-F1
#
_cell.length_a   1.000
_cell.length_b   1.000
_cell.length_c   1.000
_cell.angle_alpha   90.00
_cell.angle_beta   90.00
_cell.angle_gamma   90.00
#
_symmetry.space_group_name_H-M   'P 1'
#
loop_
_entity.id
_entity.type
_entity.pdbx_description
1 polymer ?
#
loop_
_entity_poly.entity_id
_entity_poly.type
_entity_poly.pdbx_seq_one_letter_code
_entity_poly.pdbx_strand_id
1 'polypeptide(L)'
;MIVVGDGALLIVGTFKRRVPDPDFKLYLSSNITLADYNMGYCLTGTLERGDQHANQFQTTHFAVIRRCWPASNDGHDSQTHKTQHTYIDFLFNR
;
A
#
# COMPACT_ATOMS: atom_id res chain seq x y z
N MET A 1 7.48 8.73 -8.51
CA MET A 1 6.33 9.14 -9.35
C MET A 1 5.12 8.37 -8.86
N ILE A 2 3.96 9.02 -8.72
CA ILE A 2 2.69 8.34 -8.45
C ILE A 2 1.92 8.35 -9.77
N VAL A 3 1.60 7.18 -10.31
CA VAL A 3 0.69 7.07 -11.47
C VAL A 3 -0.65 6.63 -10.92
N VAL A 4 -1.67 7.49 -11.11
CA VAL A 4 -3.06 7.21 -10.73
C VAL A 4 -3.84 6.94 -12.01
N GLY A 5 -4.42 5.75 -12.13
CA GLY A 5 -5.29 5.35 -13.23
C GLY A 5 -6.16 4.17 -12.83
N ASP A 6 -7.43 4.14 -13.23
CA ASP A 6 -8.38 3.03 -13.02
C ASP A 6 -8.51 2.48 -11.58
N GLY A 7 -8.37 3.35 -10.58
CA GLY A 7 -8.42 2.94 -9.16
C GLY A 7 -7.15 2.22 -8.69
N ALA A 8 -6.06 2.30 -9.44
CA ALA A 8 -4.74 1.81 -9.07
C ALA A 8 -3.76 2.94 -8.78
N LEU A 9 -2.80 2.62 -7.91
CA LEU A 9 -1.70 3.46 -7.47
C LEU A 9 -0.39 2.70 -7.70
N LEU A 10 0.50 3.27 -8.50
CA LEU A 10 1.87 2.79 -8.64
C LEU A 10 2.83 3.79 -7.97
N ILE A 11 3.57 3.33 -6.97
CA ILE A 11 4.59 4.10 -6.26
C ILE A 11 5.94 3.47 -6.57
N VAL A 12 6.81 4.23 -7.24
CA VAL A 12 8.19 3.81 -7.55
C VAL A 12 9.16 4.70 -6.77
N GLY A 13 10.18 4.09 -6.19
CA GLY A 13 11.23 4.81 -5.48
C GLY A 13 12.46 3.96 -5.19
N THR A 14 13.40 4.59 -4.50
CA THR A 14 14.70 4.01 -4.15
C THR A 14 14.99 4.28 -2.67
N PHE A 15 15.42 3.27 -1.93
CA PHE A 15 15.82 3.43 -0.54
C PHE A 15 17.13 4.21 -0.45
N LYS A 16 17.18 5.21 0.44
CA LYS A 16 18.37 6.09 0.61
C LYS A 16 19.60 5.38 1.18
N ARG A 17 19.44 4.22 1.82
CA ARG A 17 20.55 3.46 2.40
C ARG A 17 21.08 2.45 1.39
N ARG A 18 22.38 2.14 1.44
CA ARG A 18 23.00 1.05 0.67
C ARG A 18 22.47 -0.30 1.16
N VAL A 19 21.31 -0.67 0.66
CA VAL A 19 20.74 -2.01 0.74
C VAL A 19 20.94 -2.69 -0.61
N PRO A 20 21.15 -4.01 -0.66
CA PRO A 20 20.97 -4.76 -1.90
C PRO A 20 19.58 -4.45 -2.46
N ASP A 21 19.48 -4.26 -3.77
CA ASP A 21 18.22 -3.99 -4.46
C ASP A 21 17.45 -2.79 -3.86
N PRO A 22 18.00 -1.58 -3.99
CA PRO A 22 17.47 -0.40 -3.34
C PRO A 22 16.21 0.11 -4.02
N ASP A 23 15.90 -0.32 -5.24
CA ASP A 23 14.73 0.13 -5.96
C ASP A 23 13.50 -0.68 -5.59
N PHE A 24 12.34 -0.04 -5.66
CA PHE A 24 11.07 -0.69 -5.38
C PHE A 24 9.95 -0.17 -6.26
N LYS A 25 8.98 -1.05 -6.50
CA LYS A 25 7.68 -0.74 -7.11
C LYS A 25 6.59 -1.27 -6.19
N LEU A 26 5.75 -0.38 -5.68
CA LEU A 26 4.58 -0.71 -4.91
C LEU A 26 3.35 -0.46 -5.77
N TYR A 27 2.62 -1.52 -6.07
CA TYR A 27 1.36 -1.48 -6.78
C TYR A 27 0.21 -1.73 -5.80
N LEU A 28 -0.81 -0.88 -5.81
CA LEU A 28 -2.03 -1.02 -5.04
C LEU A 28 -3.23 -0.76 -5.95
N SER A 29 -4.31 -1.53 -5.81
CA SER A 29 -5.53 -1.35 -6.59
C SER A 29 -6.76 -1.45 -5.72
N SER A 30 -7.77 -0.65 -6.05
CA SER A 30 -9.13 -0.73 -5.50
C SER A 30 -9.97 -1.80 -6.20
N ASN A 31 -9.49 -2.38 -7.30
CA ASN A 31 -10.12 -3.52 -7.94
C ASN A 31 -9.78 -4.79 -7.15
N ILE A 32 -10.41 -4.93 -5.97
CA ILE A 32 -10.14 -6.01 -5.03
C ILE A 32 -11.15 -7.15 -5.21
N THR A 33 -10.74 -8.36 -4.81
CA THR A 33 -11.63 -9.53 -4.87
C THR A 33 -12.68 -9.49 -3.75
N LEU A 34 -13.74 -10.30 -3.87
CA LEU A 34 -14.72 -10.47 -2.79
C LEU A 34 -14.07 -11.04 -1.51
N ALA A 35 -13.03 -11.86 -1.63
CA ALA A 35 -12.30 -12.39 -0.48
C ALA A 35 -11.53 -11.29 0.27
N ASP A 36 -10.81 -10.43 -0.46
CA ASP A 36 -10.12 -9.27 0.09
C ASP A 36 -11.09 -8.30 0.77
N TYR A 37 -12.23 -8.08 0.12
CA TYR A 37 -13.33 -7.32 0.71
C TYR A 37 -13.78 -7.97 2.03
N ASN A 38 -14.09 -9.25 2.05
CA ASN A 38 -14.54 -9.94 3.28
C ASN A 38 -13.49 -9.91 4.41
N MET A 39 -12.19 -9.81 4.07
CA MET A 39 -11.10 -9.63 5.03
C MET A 39 -10.91 -8.18 5.51
N GLY A 40 -11.72 -7.25 5.01
CA GLY A 40 -11.72 -5.85 5.44
C GLY A 40 -10.73 -4.97 4.69
N TYR A 41 -10.20 -5.39 3.54
CA TYR A 41 -9.29 -4.58 2.74
C TYR A 41 -10.04 -3.62 1.82
N CYS A 42 -9.44 -2.46 1.54
CA CYS A 42 -9.90 -1.51 0.52
C CYS A 42 -8.94 -1.37 -0.65
N LEU A 43 -7.66 -1.64 -0.44
CA LEU A 43 -6.65 -1.69 -1.49
C LEU A 43 -5.79 -2.94 -1.28
N THR A 44 -5.47 -3.63 -2.36
CA THR A 44 -4.54 -4.76 -2.36
C THR A 44 -3.55 -4.64 -3.51
N GLY A 45 -2.41 -5.29 -3.38
CA GLY A 45 -1.42 -5.38 -4.45
C GLY A 45 -0.11 -5.95 -3.96
N THR A 46 1.01 -5.50 -4.53
CA THR A 46 2.32 -6.13 -4.37
C THR A 46 3.43 -5.11 -4.18
N LEU A 47 4.44 -5.50 -3.43
CA LEU A 47 5.71 -4.81 -3.33
C LEU A 47 6.79 -5.62 -4.03
N GLU A 48 7.35 -5.03 -5.08
CA GLU A 48 8.52 -5.54 -5.77
C GLU A 48 9.78 -4.80 -5.31
N ARG A 49 10.86 -5.54 -5.12
CA ARG A 49 12.19 -5.02 -4.77
C ARG A 49 13.18 -5.45 -5.85
N GLY A 50 14.14 -4.60 -6.16
CA GLY A 50 15.03 -4.88 -7.29
C GLY A 50 16.05 -3.78 -7.59
N ASP A 51 16.57 -3.86 -8.81
CA ASP A 51 17.40 -2.85 -9.44
C ASP A 51 16.71 -2.36 -10.71
N GLN A 52 16.44 -1.05 -10.74
CA GLN A 52 15.81 -0.37 -11.86
C GLN A 52 16.70 -0.38 -13.11
N HIS A 53 18.02 -0.34 -12.96
CA HIS A 53 18.95 -0.29 -14.10
C HIS A 53 19.00 -1.63 -14.84
N ALA A 54 19.02 -2.73 -14.09
CA ALA A 54 18.93 -4.08 -14.64
C ALA A 54 17.50 -4.49 -15.03
N ASN A 55 16.48 -3.68 -14.69
CA ASN A 55 15.06 -4.02 -14.77
C ASN A 55 14.74 -5.39 -14.15
N GLN A 56 15.43 -5.72 -13.05
CA GLN A 56 15.23 -6.95 -12.32
C GLN A 56 14.48 -6.63 -11.04
N PHE A 57 13.21 -7.04 -10.98
CA PHE A 57 12.36 -6.87 -9.82
C PHE A 57 11.79 -8.22 -9.40
N GLN A 58 11.75 -8.46 -8.10
CA GLN A 58 11.12 -9.63 -7.52
C GLN A 58 10.02 -9.19 -6.55
N THR A 59 8.85 -9.82 -6.66
CA THR A 59 7.77 -9.64 -5.69
C THR A 59 8.21 -10.23 -4.35
N THR A 60 8.21 -9.39 -3.31
CA THR A 60 8.66 -9.77 -1.97
C THR A 60 7.52 -9.85 -0.97
N HIS A 61 6.51 -8.99 -1.12
CA HIS A 61 5.39 -8.91 -0.21
C HIS A 61 4.09 -8.67 -0.98
N PHE A 62 2.99 -9.15 -0.43
CA PHE A 62 1.67 -8.61 -0.71
C PHE A 62 1.47 -7.35 0.13
N ALA A 63 0.89 -6.31 -0.45
CA ALA A 63 0.62 -5.04 0.22
C ALA A 63 -0.90 -4.84 0.31
N VAL A 64 -1.40 -4.53 1.50
CA VAL A 64 -2.83 -4.32 1.72
C VAL A 64 -3.08 -3.08 2.57
N ILE A 65 -4.20 -2.42 2.31
CA ILE A 65 -4.71 -1.33 3.15
C ILE A 65 -6.08 -1.76 3.67
N ARG A 66 -6.24 -1.68 4.99
CA ARG A 66 -7.50 -2.00 5.68
C ARG A 66 -8.47 -0.83 5.60
N ARG A 67 -9.75 -1.16 5.52
CA ARG A 67 -10.85 -0.20 5.71
C ARG A 67 -10.82 0.29 7.15
N CYS A 68 -10.67 1.60 7.35
CA CYS A 68 -11.10 2.23 8.59
C CYS A 68 -12.62 2.15 8.62
N TRP A 69 -13.18 1.07 9.17
CA TRP A 69 -14.57 1.11 9.65
C TRP A 69 -14.61 2.25 10.68
N PRO A 70 -15.64 3.13 10.69
CA PRO A 70 -15.64 4.26 11.59
C PRO A 70 -15.35 3.75 13.00
N ALA A 71 -14.25 4.23 13.58
CA ALA A 71 -14.10 4.17 15.02
C ALA A 71 -15.39 4.77 15.56
N SER A 72 -16.10 4.04 16.42
CA SER A 72 -17.33 4.52 17.05
C SER A 72 -17.07 5.94 17.56
N ASN A 73 -17.57 6.95 16.84
CA ASN A 73 -17.57 8.33 17.30
C ASN A 73 -18.74 8.46 18.27
N ASP A 74 -18.64 7.77 19.40
CA ASP A 74 -19.47 8.08 20.55
C ASP A 74 -18.83 9.29 21.24
N GLY A 75 -19.43 10.45 21.02
CA GLY A 75 -19.28 11.61 21.90
C GLY A 75 -18.36 12.71 21.41
N HIS A 76 -18.98 13.77 20.91
CA HIS A 76 -18.65 15.17 21.23
C HIS A 76 -17.18 15.57 21.16
N ASP A 77 -16.66 15.94 19.97
CA ASP A 77 -15.47 16.81 19.97
C ASP A 77 -15.26 17.66 18.70
N SER A 78 -15.20 18.96 18.98
CA SER A 78 -14.54 20.07 18.28
C SER A 78 -13.76 19.73 17.01
N GLN A 79 -14.20 20.35 15.92
CA GLN A 79 -13.63 20.38 14.57
C GLN A 79 -12.16 20.83 14.59
N THR A 80 -11.26 19.90 14.92
CA THR A 80 -9.82 20.01 14.72
C THR A 80 -9.45 19.20 13.49
N HIS A 81 -8.68 19.78 12.58
CA HIS A 81 -8.13 19.09 11.41
C HIS A 81 -7.17 17.98 11.86
N LYS A 82 -7.71 16.82 12.25
CA LYS A 82 -6.93 15.64 12.57
C LYS A 82 -6.50 14.99 11.25
N THR A 83 -5.20 14.98 10.99
CA THR A 83 -4.61 14.19 9.89
C THR A 83 -4.97 12.73 10.10
N GLN A 84 -5.74 12.13 9.18
CA GLN A 84 -6.00 10.69 9.21
C GLN A 84 -4.77 9.96 8.67
N HIS A 85 -4.13 9.18 9.52
CA HIS A 85 -3.02 8.31 9.12
C HIS A 85 -3.58 7.00 8.55
N THR A 86 -3.12 6.62 7.36
CA THR A 86 -3.41 5.31 6.74
C THR A 86 -2.13 4.48 6.73
N TYR A 87 -2.24 3.21 7.12
CA TYR A 87 -1.12 2.28 7.17
C TYR A 87 -1.23 1.25 6.04
N ILE A 88 -0.07 0.85 5.51
CA ILE A 88 0.05 -0.22 4.52
C ILE A 88 0.66 -1.41 5.24
N ASP A 89 -0.05 -2.53 5.25
CA ASP A 89 0.42 -3.78 5.82
C ASP A 89 1.11 -4.61 4.73
N PHE A 90 2.32 -5.10 5.03
CA PHE A 90 3.07 -5.98 4.14
C PHE A 90 3.01 -7.42 4.66
N LEU A 91 2.41 -8.31 3.87
CA LEU A 91 2.31 -9.73 4.14
C LEU A 91 3.43 -10.46 3.39
N PHE A 92 4.23 -11.25 4.11
CA PHE A 92 5.35 -11.99 3.51
C PHE A 92 4.85 -12.99 2.46
N ASN A 93 5.48 -12.99 1.29
CA ASN A 93 5.33 -14.04 0.31
C ASN A 93 6.07 -15.28 0.84
N ARG A 94 5.36 -16.32 1.29
CA ARG A 94 5.94 -17.57 1.80
C ARG A 94 6.38 -18.50 0.69
#